data_AF-A0A7C4GWA8-F1
#
_entry.id   AF-A0A7C4GWA8-F1
#
_cell.length_a   1.000
_cell.length_b   1.000
_cell.length_c   1.000
_cell.angle_alpha   90.00
_cell.angle_beta   90.00
_cell.angle_gamma   90.00
#
_symmetry.space_group_name_H-M   'P 1'
#
loop_
_entity.id
_entity.type
_entity.pdbx_description
1 polymer ?
#
loop_
_entity_poly.entity_id
_entity_poly.type
_entity_poly.pdbx_seq_one_letter_code
_entity_poly.pdbx_strand_id
1 'polypeptide(L)'
;MGRLLPWRDKLKCLENFKPLRLAKFDKTSIRVEPLKPEIIENVAFNLIKQAVIYLPEDVKQALKKAYENETNEAGKTQLKAILENIKLAENYKVPICQDTGTIIFYVKAGAETKGLDKVEGALVNATRKATKDVPLRPNAVDPFTQKNSGDNTGRFVPFIHWEIVPGDALELTVMTKGGGSENVCQVGMLVPGEGINGLKKFVIESIIRAGGQPCPPTIVGVAVGGGADIAMKLAKKALLRPLNEQNPNPEIAELERELYEAANMPGIGPMGLGGKTTVLGVCVEYAHRHPASFPVAVAFNCWAARRATARIHADGSVEYLTHKGIV
;
A
#
# COMPACT_ATOMS: atom_id res chain seq x y z
N MET A 1 -24.01 59.77 -20.88
CA MET A 1 -25.43 59.36 -20.84
C MET A 1 -25.53 57.93 -21.37
N GLY A 2 -25.53 56.93 -20.49
CA GLY A 2 -25.79 55.52 -20.84
C GLY A 2 -26.81 54.97 -19.86
N ARG A 3 -27.98 54.56 -20.37
CA ARG A 3 -29.15 54.14 -19.57
C ARG A 3 -28.90 52.75 -18.96
N LEU A 4 -29.05 52.64 -17.64
CA LEU A 4 -29.15 51.38 -16.93
C LEU A 4 -30.47 50.69 -17.30
N LEU A 5 -30.39 49.46 -17.81
CA LEU A 5 -31.54 48.59 -18.02
C LEU A 5 -32.01 48.01 -16.66
N PRO A 6 -33.33 47.88 -16.39
CA PRO A 6 -33.82 47.50 -15.07
C PRO A 6 -33.73 45.99 -14.84
N TRP A 7 -33.10 45.58 -13.74
CA TRP A 7 -33.00 44.19 -13.25
C TRP A 7 -34.34 43.54 -12.83
N ARG A 8 -35.49 44.18 -13.09
CA ARG A 8 -36.79 43.79 -12.51
C ARG A 8 -37.53 42.66 -13.23
N ASP A 9 -37.10 42.24 -14.43
CA ASP A 9 -37.86 41.27 -15.24
C ASP A 9 -37.39 39.81 -15.13
N LYS A 10 -36.38 39.50 -14.31
CA LYS A 10 -35.88 38.11 -14.12
C LYS A 10 -36.50 37.34 -12.95
N LEU A 11 -37.50 37.89 -12.26
CA LEU A 11 -38.15 37.22 -11.12
C LEU A 11 -39.34 36.32 -11.49
N LYS A 12 -39.83 36.35 -12.74
CA LYS A 12 -40.98 35.52 -13.18
C LYS A 12 -40.66 34.05 -13.43
N CYS A 13 -39.40 33.62 -13.36
CA CYS A 13 -39.02 32.20 -13.52
C CYS A 13 -39.10 31.36 -12.23
N LEU A 14 -39.40 31.96 -11.08
CA LEU A 14 -39.40 31.24 -9.79
C LEU A 14 -40.77 30.72 -9.35
N GLU A 15 -41.87 31.08 -10.02
CA GLU A 15 -43.23 30.73 -9.59
C GLU A 15 -43.72 29.35 -10.08
N ASN A 16 -42.93 28.65 -10.91
CA ASN A 16 -43.33 27.35 -11.51
C ASN A 16 -42.63 26.11 -10.94
N PHE A 17 -41.93 26.22 -9.81
CA PHE A 17 -41.35 25.03 -9.15
C PHE A 17 -42.44 24.25 -8.41
N LYS A 18 -42.99 23.20 -9.06
CA LYS A 18 -43.72 22.16 -8.35
C LYS A 18 -42.77 21.49 -7.34
N PRO A 19 -43.14 21.38 -6.06
CA PRO A 19 -42.31 20.67 -5.09
C PRO A 19 -42.15 19.21 -5.56
N LEU A 20 -40.90 18.76 -5.70
CA LEU A 20 -40.60 17.34 -5.88
C LEU A 20 -41.22 16.59 -4.70
N ARG A 21 -42.21 15.73 -4.97
CA ARG A 21 -42.68 14.76 -3.98
C ARG A 21 -41.51 13.84 -3.66
N LEU A 22 -40.99 13.94 -2.43
CA LEU A 22 -40.07 12.94 -1.88
C LEU A 22 -40.74 11.58 -2.02
N ALA A 23 -40.14 10.70 -2.83
CA ALA A 23 -40.56 9.32 -2.91
C ALA A 23 -40.54 8.73 -1.50
N LYS A 24 -41.64 8.08 -1.09
CA LYS A 24 -41.67 7.33 0.16
C LYS A 24 -40.63 6.22 0.04
N PHE A 25 -39.55 6.32 0.81
CA PHE A 25 -38.58 5.25 0.97
C PHE A 25 -39.29 4.03 1.55
N ASP A 26 -39.37 2.96 0.78
CA ASP A 26 -39.78 1.65 1.26
C ASP A 26 -38.77 1.22 2.34
N LYS A 27 -39.27 1.00 3.56
CA LYS A 27 -38.48 0.64 4.74
C LYS A 27 -38.23 -0.86 4.84
N THR A 28 -38.27 -1.60 3.74
CA THR A 28 -37.74 -2.97 3.67
C THR A 28 -36.20 -2.96 3.54
N SER A 29 -35.53 -2.10 4.30
CA SER A 29 -34.09 -2.21 4.52
C SER A 29 -33.86 -3.37 5.48
N ILE A 30 -33.21 -4.43 5.01
CA ILE A 30 -32.54 -5.42 5.87
C ILE A 30 -31.79 -4.60 6.94
N ARG A 31 -32.09 -4.83 8.22
CA ARG A 31 -31.39 -4.15 9.31
C ARG A 31 -29.96 -4.67 9.34
N VAL A 32 -29.08 -4.04 8.59
CA VAL A 32 -27.64 -4.28 8.68
C VAL A 32 -27.17 -3.62 9.97
N GLU A 33 -26.84 -4.45 10.96
CA GLU A 33 -26.26 -3.98 12.21
C GLU A 33 -24.86 -3.36 11.97
N PRO A 34 -24.45 -2.35 12.75
CA PRO A 34 -23.11 -1.83 12.66
C PRO A 34 -22.06 -2.89 13.00
N LEU A 35 -20.96 -2.90 12.25
CA LEU A 35 -19.83 -3.78 12.54
C LEU A 35 -19.35 -3.54 13.97
N LYS A 36 -19.20 -4.64 14.70
CA LYS A 36 -18.71 -4.61 16.08
C LYS A 36 -17.22 -4.24 16.08
N PRO A 37 -16.79 -3.19 16.82
CA PRO A 37 -15.39 -2.78 16.87
C PRO A 37 -14.43 -3.90 17.27
N GLU A 38 -14.90 -4.83 18.10
CA GLU A 38 -14.14 -5.98 18.58
C GLU A 38 -13.76 -6.93 17.43
N ILE A 39 -14.62 -7.06 16.41
CA ILE A 39 -14.32 -7.86 15.21
C ILE A 39 -13.21 -7.17 14.43
N ILE A 40 -13.34 -5.86 14.19
CA ILE A 40 -12.35 -5.07 13.44
C ILE A 40 -10.99 -5.10 14.13
N GLU A 41 -10.97 -4.91 15.46
CA GLU A 41 -9.74 -4.93 16.27
C GLU A 41 -9.06 -6.31 16.21
N ASN A 42 -9.83 -7.39 16.37
CA ASN A 42 -9.29 -8.75 16.32
C ASN A 42 -8.75 -9.11 14.93
N VAL A 43 -9.47 -8.73 13.87
CA VAL A 43 -9.01 -8.94 12.48
C VAL A 43 -7.74 -8.15 12.22
N ALA A 44 -7.70 -6.86 12.57
CA ALA A 44 -6.51 -6.03 12.38
C ALA A 44 -5.30 -6.54 13.18
N PHE A 45 -5.52 -7.01 14.41
CA PHE A 45 -4.49 -7.65 15.22
C PHE A 45 -3.90 -8.89 14.52
N ASN A 46 -4.78 -9.77 14.00
CA ASN A 46 -4.37 -10.96 13.28
C ASN A 46 -3.65 -10.61 11.97
N LEU A 47 -4.10 -9.59 11.24
CA LEU A 47 -3.43 -9.12 10.02
C LEU A 47 -2.02 -8.59 10.32
N ILE A 48 -1.84 -7.77 11.37
CA ILE A 48 -0.52 -7.30 11.78
C ILE A 48 0.38 -8.50 12.11
N LYS A 49 -0.14 -9.43 12.92
CA LYS A 49 0.58 -10.65 13.30
C LYS A 49 0.99 -11.48 12.08
N GLN A 50 0.07 -11.67 11.14
CA GLN A 50 0.34 -12.39 9.91
C GLN A 50 1.43 -11.70 9.09
N ALA A 51 1.25 -10.41 8.80
CA ALA A 51 2.14 -9.65 7.93
C ALA A 51 3.58 -9.62 8.43
N VAL A 52 3.81 -9.54 9.75
CA VAL A 52 5.17 -9.44 10.31
C VAL A 52 5.90 -10.78 10.45
N ILE A 53 5.16 -11.89 10.53
CA ILE A 53 5.73 -13.25 10.71
C ILE A 53 5.83 -13.99 9.37
N TYR A 54 4.78 -13.92 8.55
CA TYR A 54 4.63 -14.70 7.32
C TYR A 54 4.72 -13.77 6.11
N LEU A 55 5.56 -14.13 5.15
CA LEU A 55 5.56 -13.44 3.86
C LEU A 55 4.46 -14.00 2.94
N PRO A 56 3.86 -13.16 2.09
CA PRO A 56 2.97 -13.61 1.03
C PRO A 56 3.63 -14.68 0.15
N GLU A 57 2.83 -15.64 -0.32
CA GLU A 57 3.35 -16.77 -1.11
C GLU A 57 4.00 -16.31 -2.42
N ASP A 58 3.45 -15.29 -3.08
CA ASP A 58 4.03 -14.72 -4.30
C ASP A 58 5.46 -14.19 -4.08
N VAL A 59 5.73 -13.61 -2.91
CA VAL A 59 7.05 -13.10 -2.54
C VAL A 59 8.01 -14.25 -2.22
N LYS A 60 7.54 -15.28 -1.50
CA LYS A 60 8.34 -16.48 -1.21
C LYS A 60 8.76 -17.21 -2.48
N GLN A 61 7.83 -17.35 -3.43
CA GLN A 61 8.13 -17.96 -4.74
C GLN A 61 9.11 -17.11 -5.55
N ALA A 62 8.96 -15.78 -5.55
CA ALA A 62 9.90 -14.89 -6.23
C ALA A 62 11.32 -14.99 -5.64
N LEU A 63 11.46 -15.03 -4.32
CA LEU A 63 12.74 -15.21 -3.62
C LEU A 63 13.37 -16.58 -3.91
N LYS A 64 12.57 -17.65 -3.91
CA LYS A 64 13.03 -19.00 -4.26
C LYS A 64 13.56 -19.05 -5.70
N LYS A 65 12.81 -18.47 -6.65
CA LYS A 65 13.23 -18.35 -8.05
C LYS A 65 14.50 -17.50 -8.19
N ALA A 66 14.64 -16.42 -7.42
CA ALA A 66 15.86 -15.62 -7.40
C ALA A 66 17.06 -16.45 -6.93
N TYR A 67 16.90 -17.23 -5.85
CA TYR A 67 17.96 -18.11 -5.33
C TYR A 67 18.39 -19.19 -6.33
N GLU A 68 17.43 -19.81 -7.01
CA GLU A 68 17.69 -20.87 -8.00
C GLU A 68 18.44 -20.33 -9.23
N ASN A 69 18.15 -19.10 -9.66
CA ASN A 69 18.76 -18.48 -10.84
C ASN A 69 20.06 -17.73 -10.56
N GLU A 70 20.38 -17.47 -9.29
CA GLU A 70 21.56 -16.72 -8.90
C GLU A 70 22.84 -17.53 -9.10
N THR A 71 23.82 -16.88 -9.72
CA THR A 71 25.14 -17.44 -10.04
C THR A 71 26.27 -16.71 -9.32
N ASN A 72 26.02 -15.52 -8.78
CA ASN A 72 26.97 -14.83 -7.92
C ASN A 72 26.94 -15.45 -6.51
N GLU A 73 28.10 -15.89 -6.00
CA GLU A 73 28.21 -16.56 -4.70
C GLU A 73 27.75 -15.72 -3.51
N ALA A 74 28.07 -14.41 -3.52
CA ALA A 74 27.64 -13.49 -2.46
C ALA A 74 26.12 -13.29 -2.50
N GLY A 75 25.56 -13.00 -3.68
CA GLY A 75 24.12 -12.87 -3.88
C GLY A 75 23.35 -14.14 -3.48
N LYS A 76 23.88 -15.31 -3.87
CA LYS A 76 23.27 -16.61 -3.56
C LYS A 76 23.27 -16.91 -2.06
N THR A 77 24.36 -16.57 -1.38
CA THR A 77 24.49 -16.70 0.07
C THR A 77 23.48 -15.81 0.80
N GLN A 78 23.30 -14.56 0.35
CA GLN A 78 22.29 -13.66 0.93
C GLN A 78 20.86 -14.16 0.71
N LEU A 79 20.54 -14.62 -0.51
CA LEU A 79 19.23 -15.21 -0.80
C LEU A 79 18.96 -16.45 0.05
N LYS A 80 19.97 -17.31 0.26
CA LYS A 80 19.86 -18.45 1.16
C LYS A 80 19.57 -18.02 2.60
N ALA A 81 20.31 -17.05 3.12
CA ALA A 81 20.09 -16.49 4.46
C ALA A 81 18.69 -15.89 4.62
N ILE A 82 18.19 -15.18 3.59
CA ILE A 82 16.81 -14.67 3.55
C ILE A 82 15.79 -15.81 3.65
N LEU A 83 15.94 -16.85 2.83
CA LEU A 83 15.03 -18.00 2.83
C LEU A 83 15.07 -18.79 4.15
N GLU A 84 16.25 -18.92 4.76
CA GLU A 84 16.41 -19.53 6.08
C GLU A 84 15.75 -18.67 7.17
N ASN A 85 15.94 -17.35 7.15
CA ASN A 85 15.31 -16.44 8.08
C ASN A 85 13.77 -16.46 7.98
N ILE A 86 13.21 -16.55 6.77
CA ILE A 86 11.76 -16.75 6.56
C ILE A 86 11.30 -18.00 7.31
N LYS A 87 11.97 -19.15 7.11
CA LYS A 87 11.61 -20.41 7.78
C LYS A 87 11.71 -20.30 9.31
N LEU A 88 12.75 -19.66 9.82
CA LEU A 88 12.94 -19.47 11.26
C LEU A 88 11.84 -18.57 11.85
N ALA A 89 11.50 -17.46 11.18
CA ALA A 89 10.42 -16.57 11.60
C ALA A 89 9.08 -17.30 11.68
N GLU A 90 8.73 -18.09 10.66
CA GLU A 90 7.49 -18.88 10.63
C GLU A 90 7.48 -19.97 11.72
N ASN A 91 8.59 -20.68 11.92
CA ASN A 91 8.71 -21.76 12.92
C ASN A 91 8.63 -21.24 14.36
N TYR A 92 9.36 -20.16 14.66
CA TYR A 92 9.39 -19.57 16.01
C TYR A 92 8.26 -18.56 16.25
N LYS A 93 7.46 -18.25 15.22
CA LYS A 93 6.36 -17.28 15.27
C LYS A 93 6.83 -15.90 15.75
N VAL A 94 7.97 -15.46 15.23
CA VAL A 94 8.59 -14.16 15.55
C VAL A 94 8.63 -13.25 14.33
N PRO A 95 8.66 -11.91 14.51
CA PRO A 95 8.78 -11.00 13.38
C PRO A 95 10.02 -11.29 12.54
N ILE A 96 9.85 -11.28 11.22
CA ILE A 96 10.89 -11.64 10.25
C ILE A 96 12.07 -10.65 10.19
N CYS A 97 11.88 -9.42 10.69
CA CYS A 97 12.87 -8.37 10.67
C CYS A 97 12.81 -7.56 11.97
N GLN A 98 13.97 -7.15 12.48
CA GLN A 98 14.12 -6.34 13.68
C GLN A 98 13.44 -4.96 13.56
N ASP A 99 13.41 -4.40 12.35
CA ASP A 99 12.59 -3.22 12.04
C ASP A 99 11.22 -3.71 11.62
N THR A 100 10.29 -3.85 12.57
CA THR A 100 8.91 -4.27 12.32
C THR A 100 8.09 -3.26 11.50
N GLY A 101 8.67 -2.10 11.17
CA GLY A 101 8.11 -1.07 10.32
C GLY A 101 7.07 -0.19 10.99
N THR A 102 6.68 0.87 10.28
CA THR A 102 5.51 1.68 10.57
C THR A 102 4.28 1.00 9.99
N ILE A 103 3.20 0.91 10.77
CA ILE A 103 1.96 0.25 10.38
C ILE A 103 1.12 1.21 9.54
N ILE A 104 0.69 0.73 8.37
CA ILE A 104 -0.18 1.45 7.44
C ILE A 104 -1.35 0.53 7.11
N PHE A 105 -2.57 1.05 7.21
CA PHE A 105 -3.78 0.36 6.80
C PHE A 105 -4.32 0.95 5.50
N TYR A 106 -4.78 0.08 4.62
CA TYR A 106 -5.59 0.42 3.46
C TYR A 106 -6.97 -0.19 3.69
N VAL A 107 -7.98 0.68 3.72
CA VAL A 107 -9.35 0.33 4.06
C VAL A 107 -10.21 0.61 2.84
N LYS A 108 -10.72 -0.46 2.22
CA LYS A 108 -11.83 -0.34 1.27
C LYS A 108 -13.12 -0.54 2.06
N ALA A 109 -13.87 0.54 2.23
CA ALA A 109 -15.11 0.56 2.97
C ALA A 109 -16.30 0.56 1.99
N GLY A 110 -17.14 -0.46 2.09
CA GLY A 110 -18.44 -0.47 1.43
C GLY A 110 -19.25 0.76 1.82
N ALA A 111 -19.85 1.43 0.83
CA ALA A 111 -20.67 2.62 1.04
C ALA A 111 -21.89 2.34 1.95
N GLU A 112 -22.30 1.08 2.05
CA GLU A 112 -23.42 0.64 2.88
C GLU A 112 -22.97 0.13 4.27
N THR A 113 -21.66 -0.04 4.49
CA THR A 113 -21.10 -0.48 5.77
C THR A 113 -21.44 0.51 6.88
N LYS A 114 -21.95 -0.01 8.01
CA LYS A 114 -22.31 0.77 9.19
C LYS A 114 -21.20 0.69 10.25
N GLY A 115 -20.95 1.80 10.96
CA GLY A 115 -19.94 1.87 12.04
C GLY A 115 -18.53 2.26 11.59
N LEU A 116 -18.38 2.90 10.43
CA LEU A 116 -17.07 3.32 9.90
C LEU A 116 -16.32 4.30 10.83
N ASP A 117 -17.04 5.08 11.62
CA ASP A 117 -16.51 5.98 12.65
C ASP A 117 -15.70 5.25 13.73
N LYS A 118 -15.93 3.94 13.92
CA LYS A 118 -15.27 3.13 14.95
C LYS A 118 -14.03 2.40 14.44
N VAL A 119 -13.82 2.35 13.13
CA VAL A 119 -12.74 1.58 12.49
C VAL A 119 -11.38 2.13 12.92
N GLU A 120 -11.16 3.45 12.87
CA GLU A 120 -9.87 4.05 13.22
C GLU A 120 -9.46 3.69 14.66
N GLY A 121 -10.36 3.82 15.63
CA GLY A 121 -10.11 3.44 17.01
C GLY A 121 -9.76 1.95 17.15
N ALA A 122 -10.47 1.06 16.44
CA ALA A 122 -10.18 -0.37 16.44
C ALA A 122 -8.81 -0.70 15.84
N LEU A 123 -8.40 -0.02 14.75
CA LEU A 123 -7.09 -0.21 14.12
C LEU A 123 -5.93 0.28 15.02
N VAL A 124 -6.13 1.40 15.73
CA VAL A 124 -5.16 1.93 16.70
C VAL A 124 -5.02 0.98 17.89
N ASN A 125 -6.13 0.46 18.43
CA ASN A 125 -6.08 -0.50 19.54
C ASN A 125 -5.42 -1.82 19.12
N ALA A 126 -5.75 -2.33 17.93
CA ALA A 126 -5.10 -3.51 17.37
C ALA A 126 -3.59 -3.32 17.22
N THR A 127 -3.13 -2.13 16.80
CA THR A 127 -1.71 -1.77 16.69
C THR A 127 -1.01 -1.80 18.04
N ARG A 128 -1.62 -1.18 19.07
CA ARG A 128 -1.10 -1.18 20.44
C ARG A 128 -1.00 -2.59 21.01
N LYS A 129 -2.07 -3.38 20.84
CA LYS A 129 -2.14 -4.77 21.28
C LYS A 129 -1.09 -5.64 20.56
N ALA A 130 -0.99 -5.52 19.23
CA ALA A 130 -0.01 -6.25 18.45
C ALA A 130 1.43 -5.89 18.83
N THR A 131 1.70 -4.62 19.14
CA THR A 131 3.04 -4.20 19.59
C THR A 131 3.49 -4.93 20.85
N LYS A 132 2.55 -5.13 21.80
CA LYS A 132 2.82 -5.86 23.04
C LYS A 132 2.86 -7.38 22.83
N ASP A 133 1.86 -7.94 22.15
CA ASP A 133 1.60 -9.38 22.15
C ASP A 133 2.30 -10.13 20.99
N VAL A 134 2.69 -9.42 19.92
CA VAL A 134 3.46 -9.94 18.76
C VAL A 134 4.93 -9.43 18.80
N PRO A 135 5.44 -9.17 20.00
CA PRO A 135 6.57 -8.29 20.33
C PRO A 135 7.13 -7.45 19.17
N LEU A 136 6.36 -6.47 18.69
CA LEU A 136 6.85 -5.58 17.64
C LEU A 136 7.86 -4.60 18.23
N ARG A 137 8.85 -4.20 17.43
CA ARG A 137 9.68 -3.04 17.79
C ARG A 137 8.83 -1.77 17.66
N PRO A 138 8.74 -0.91 18.68
CA PRO A 138 8.10 0.39 18.55
C PRO A 138 8.89 1.31 17.61
N ASN A 139 8.29 1.70 16.48
CA ASN A 139 8.89 2.53 15.42
C ASN A 139 8.13 3.85 15.22
N ALA A 140 7.24 4.23 16.16
CA ALA A 140 6.60 5.54 16.17
C ALA A 140 7.36 6.48 17.11
N VAL A 141 8.03 7.48 16.54
CA VAL A 141 8.83 8.47 17.27
C VAL A 141 8.31 9.87 16.95
N ASP A 142 8.08 10.68 17.98
CA ASP A 142 7.76 12.08 17.82
C ASP A 142 9.00 12.85 17.30
N PRO A 143 8.92 13.49 16.12
CA PRO A 143 10.08 14.13 15.51
C PRO A 143 10.58 15.38 16.28
N PHE A 144 9.75 15.99 17.12
CA PHE A 144 10.15 17.17 17.89
C PHE A 144 10.73 16.81 19.25
N THR A 145 10.15 15.81 19.93
CA THR A 145 10.62 15.41 21.27
C THR A 145 11.60 14.25 21.25
N GLN A 146 11.74 13.56 20.12
CA GLN A 146 12.54 12.33 19.95
C GLN A 146 12.09 11.17 20.85
N LYS A 147 10.92 11.29 21.50
CA LYS A 147 10.36 10.23 22.33
C LYS A 147 9.68 9.18 21.46
N ASN A 148 10.01 7.92 21.72
CA ASN A 148 9.29 6.79 21.15
C ASN A 148 7.95 6.60 21.89
N SER A 149 6.88 6.30 21.16
CA SER A 149 5.56 6.08 21.76
C SER A 149 5.50 4.81 22.63
N GLY A 150 6.39 3.85 22.37
CA GLY A 150 6.42 2.54 23.04
C GLY A 150 5.39 1.53 22.52
N ASP A 151 4.47 1.94 21.65
CA ASP A 151 3.32 1.12 21.24
C ASP A 151 2.98 1.17 19.73
N ASN A 152 3.86 1.75 18.90
CA ASN A 152 3.64 1.99 17.47
C ASN A 152 2.43 2.88 17.13
N THR A 153 1.90 3.65 18.08
CA THR A 153 0.82 4.62 17.84
C THR A 153 1.30 6.07 18.02
N GLY A 154 0.60 7.01 17.40
CA GLY A 154 0.91 8.43 17.47
C GLY A 154 0.03 9.25 16.53
N ARG A 155 0.35 10.54 16.39
CA ARG A 155 -0.37 11.41 15.46
C ARG A 155 -0.19 10.88 14.03
N PHE A 156 -1.28 10.45 13.39
CA PHE A 156 -1.28 9.81 12.07
C PHE A 156 -0.50 8.48 11.98
N VAL A 157 -0.30 7.78 13.11
CA VAL A 157 0.34 6.46 13.16
C VAL A 157 -0.51 5.51 14.02
N PRO A 158 -1.00 4.38 13.49
CA PRO A 158 -0.91 3.96 12.09
C PRO A 158 -1.64 4.92 11.14
N PHE A 159 -1.14 5.06 9.90
CA PHE A 159 -1.82 5.84 8.88
C PHE A 159 -2.90 4.98 8.21
N ILE A 160 -4.05 5.58 7.89
CA ILE A 160 -5.18 4.88 7.26
C ILE A 160 -5.49 5.52 5.90
N HIS A 161 -5.29 4.75 4.84
CA HIS A 161 -5.78 5.10 3.51
C HIS A 161 -7.22 4.60 3.35
N TRP A 162 -8.13 5.53 3.12
CA TRP A 162 -9.54 5.22 2.88
C TRP A 162 -9.88 5.20 1.38
N GLU A 163 -10.70 4.22 1.00
CA GLU A 163 -11.35 4.12 -0.30
C GLU A 163 -12.81 3.68 -0.08
N ILE A 164 -13.76 4.48 -0.55
CA ILE A 164 -15.18 4.11 -0.50
C ILE A 164 -15.52 3.34 -1.77
N VAL A 165 -16.06 2.13 -1.61
CA VAL A 165 -16.42 1.22 -2.70
C VAL A 165 -17.90 0.83 -2.62
N PRO A 166 -18.54 0.37 -3.70
CA PRO A 166 -19.88 -0.21 -3.62
C PRO A 166 -19.94 -1.44 -2.70
N GLY A 167 -21.10 -1.69 -2.10
CA GLY A 167 -21.35 -2.84 -1.22
C GLY A 167 -21.31 -2.50 0.27
N ASP A 168 -21.32 -3.55 1.11
CA ASP A 168 -21.51 -3.48 2.56
C ASP A 168 -20.32 -4.06 3.37
N ALA A 169 -19.30 -4.58 2.69
CA ALA A 169 -18.12 -5.19 3.32
C ALA A 169 -17.00 -4.18 3.61
N LEU A 170 -16.19 -4.50 4.61
CA LEU A 170 -14.97 -3.78 4.97
C LEU A 170 -13.75 -4.64 4.64
N GLU A 171 -12.96 -4.27 3.65
CA GLU A 171 -11.69 -4.94 3.34
C GLU A 171 -10.52 -4.16 3.94
N LEU A 172 -9.73 -4.85 4.76
CA LEU A 172 -8.60 -4.31 5.49
C LEU A 172 -7.32 -4.95 4.94
N THR A 173 -6.42 -4.14 4.43
CA THR A 173 -5.04 -4.53 4.15
C THR A 173 -4.11 -3.80 5.10
N VAL A 174 -3.26 -4.53 5.81
CA VAL A 174 -2.13 -3.94 6.54
C VAL A 174 -0.86 -4.08 5.70
N MET A 175 -0.03 -3.05 5.72
CA MET A 175 1.35 -3.07 5.24
C MET A 175 2.26 -2.51 6.33
N THR A 176 3.34 -3.22 6.66
CA THR A 176 4.31 -2.75 7.66
C THR A 176 5.60 -2.31 7.00
N LYS A 177 5.78 -0.99 6.90
CA LYS A 177 6.83 -0.39 6.07
C LYS A 177 8.11 -0.17 6.88
N GLY A 178 9.19 -0.87 6.52
CA GLY A 178 10.50 -0.68 7.14
C GLY A 178 11.13 0.64 6.74
N GLY A 179 11.82 1.31 7.68
CA GLY A 179 12.40 2.64 7.50
C GLY A 179 13.44 2.68 6.38
N GLY A 180 14.28 1.64 6.26
CA GLY A 180 15.31 1.59 5.20
C GLY A 180 14.75 1.63 3.78
N SER A 181 13.57 1.01 3.57
CA SER A 181 12.89 1.04 2.26
C SER A 181 12.01 2.27 2.07
N GLU A 182 11.47 2.85 3.16
CA GLU A 182 10.74 4.12 3.10
C GLU A 182 11.67 5.29 2.74
N ASN A 183 12.86 5.35 3.32
CA ASN A 183 13.80 6.47 3.20
C ASN A 183 14.36 6.68 1.78
N VAL A 184 14.28 5.66 0.94
CA VAL A 184 14.74 5.72 -0.46
C VAL A 184 13.61 5.92 -1.45
N CYS A 185 12.36 6.06 -1.01
CA CYS A 185 11.25 6.44 -1.87
C CYS A 185 11.48 7.84 -2.46
N GLN A 186 11.10 8.04 -3.72
CA GLN A 186 11.35 9.29 -4.45
C GLN A 186 10.11 9.77 -5.18
N VAL A 187 9.94 11.09 -5.26
CA VAL A 187 9.01 11.77 -6.15
C VAL A 187 9.80 12.72 -7.04
N GLY A 188 9.55 12.66 -8.34
CA GLY A 188 10.14 13.54 -9.35
C GLY A 188 9.04 14.26 -10.13
N MET A 189 9.30 15.51 -10.50
CA MET A 189 8.44 16.29 -11.39
C MET A 189 9.16 16.42 -12.71
N LEU A 190 8.89 15.49 -13.63
CA LEU A 190 9.55 15.46 -14.93
C LEU A 190 8.97 16.53 -15.87
N VAL A 191 9.74 16.90 -16.89
CA VAL A 191 9.23 17.72 -17.98
C VAL A 191 8.30 16.85 -18.83
N PRO A 192 7.06 17.29 -19.16
CA PRO A 192 6.12 16.47 -19.93
C PRO A 192 6.67 15.93 -21.27
N GLY A 193 7.60 16.66 -21.90
CA GLY A 193 8.25 16.24 -23.14
C GLY A 193 9.18 15.02 -23.00
N GLU A 194 9.62 14.68 -21.78
CA GLU A 194 10.41 13.47 -21.53
C GLU A 194 9.57 12.19 -21.60
N GLY A 195 8.27 12.31 -21.29
CA GLY A 195 7.29 11.22 -21.40
C GLY A 195 7.71 9.93 -20.69
N ILE A 196 7.40 8.80 -21.33
CA ILE A 196 7.68 7.46 -20.78
C ILE A 196 9.19 7.18 -20.71
N ASN A 197 10.00 7.74 -21.60
CA ASN A 197 11.45 7.57 -21.55
C ASN A 197 12.05 8.27 -20.31
N GLY A 198 11.56 9.47 -19.99
CA GLY A 198 11.89 10.17 -18.74
C GLY A 198 11.49 9.36 -17.51
N LEU A 199 10.29 8.77 -17.52
CA LEU A 199 9.83 7.88 -16.46
C LEU A 199 10.77 6.70 -16.28
N LYS A 200 11.08 5.96 -17.35
CA LYS A 200 11.97 4.79 -17.30
C LYS A 200 13.33 5.18 -16.72
N LYS A 201 13.91 6.27 -17.22
CA LYS A 201 15.18 6.80 -16.72
C LYS A 201 15.11 7.12 -15.23
N PHE A 202 14.08 7.84 -14.79
CA PHE A 202 13.88 8.20 -13.39
C PHE A 202 13.81 6.96 -12.50
N VAL A 203 13.02 5.95 -12.88
CA VAL A 203 12.89 4.70 -12.11
C VAL A 203 14.23 3.98 -11.96
N ILE A 204 14.98 3.80 -13.06
CA ILE A 204 16.26 3.10 -13.01
C ILE A 204 17.30 3.89 -12.22
N GLU A 205 17.35 5.21 -12.36
CA GLU A 205 18.23 6.07 -11.55
C GLU A 205 17.88 6.02 -10.07
N SER A 206 16.59 5.97 -9.70
CA SER A 206 16.15 5.78 -8.31
C SER A 206 16.65 4.45 -7.75
N ILE A 207 16.55 3.36 -8.52
CA ILE A 207 16.99 2.02 -8.11
C ILE A 207 18.51 1.98 -7.92
N ILE A 208 19.27 2.53 -8.88
CA ILE A 208 20.73 2.61 -8.80
C ILE A 208 21.15 3.43 -7.58
N ARG A 209 20.50 4.57 -7.34
CA ARG A 209 20.80 5.44 -6.19
C ARG A 209 20.47 4.77 -4.86
N ALA A 210 19.39 3.99 -4.80
CA ALA A 210 19.00 3.25 -3.60
C ALA A 210 20.02 2.15 -3.27
N GLY A 211 20.58 1.47 -4.28
CA GLY A 211 21.62 0.45 -4.09
C GLY A 211 21.20 -0.64 -3.11
N GLY A 212 22.06 -0.96 -2.15
CA GLY A 212 21.78 -1.93 -1.08
C GLY A 212 20.89 -1.43 0.07
N GLN A 213 20.60 -0.12 0.14
CA GLN A 213 19.91 0.48 1.29
C GLN A 213 18.52 -0.10 1.60
N PRO A 214 17.64 -0.37 0.61
CA PRO A 214 16.31 -0.94 0.88
C PRO A 214 16.34 -2.46 1.07
N CYS A 215 17.50 -3.07 1.34
CA CYS A 215 17.67 -4.52 1.47
C CYS A 215 17.11 -5.29 0.26
N PRO A 216 17.70 -5.14 -0.94
CA PRO A 216 17.28 -5.92 -2.11
C PRO A 216 17.47 -7.43 -1.89
N PRO A 217 16.75 -8.30 -2.62
CA PRO A 217 15.85 -7.97 -3.73
C PRO A 217 14.59 -7.20 -3.31
N THR A 218 14.32 -6.07 -3.96
CA THR A 218 13.18 -5.20 -3.62
C THR A 218 11.95 -5.46 -4.49
N ILE A 219 10.77 -5.06 -4.02
CA ILE A 219 9.59 -4.86 -4.87
C ILE A 219 9.46 -3.36 -5.10
N VAL A 220 9.30 -2.94 -6.35
CA VAL A 220 9.26 -1.51 -6.70
C VAL A 220 7.86 -1.14 -7.16
N GLY A 221 7.21 -0.23 -6.44
CA GLY A 221 5.98 0.41 -6.84
C GLY A 221 6.31 1.69 -7.59
N VAL A 222 5.74 1.86 -8.78
CA VAL A 222 5.93 3.05 -9.62
C VAL A 222 4.57 3.67 -9.86
N ALA A 223 4.50 4.99 -9.86
CA ALA A 223 3.32 5.65 -10.38
C ALA A 223 3.62 6.93 -11.14
N VAL A 224 2.75 7.26 -12.08
CA VAL A 224 2.86 8.45 -12.94
C VAL A 224 1.55 9.21 -13.02
N GLY A 225 1.64 10.53 -13.04
CA GLY A 225 0.49 11.44 -13.19
C GLY A 225 -0.15 11.88 -11.87
N GLY A 226 -1.33 12.50 -11.96
CA GLY A 226 -1.96 13.17 -10.84
C GLY A 226 -1.17 14.40 -10.36
N GLY A 227 -1.10 14.57 -9.04
CA GLY A 227 -0.16 15.46 -8.34
C GLY A 227 0.94 14.65 -7.64
N ALA A 228 1.91 15.34 -7.03
CA ALA A 228 3.02 14.70 -6.31
C ALA A 228 2.53 13.77 -5.18
N ASP A 229 1.49 14.18 -4.47
CA ASP A 229 0.80 13.42 -3.43
C ASP A 229 0.10 12.18 -3.98
N ILE A 230 -0.62 12.32 -5.10
CA ILE A 230 -1.32 11.22 -5.78
C ILE A 230 -0.33 10.19 -6.31
N ALA A 231 0.76 10.63 -6.95
CA ALA A 231 1.78 9.75 -7.49
C ALA A 231 2.37 8.87 -6.37
N MET A 232 2.82 9.45 -5.26
CA MET A 232 3.37 8.64 -4.16
C MET A 232 2.31 7.72 -3.52
N LYS A 233 1.06 8.19 -3.37
CA LYS A 233 -0.04 7.34 -2.88
C LYS A 233 -0.25 6.12 -3.77
N LEU A 234 -0.28 6.30 -5.09
CA LEU A 234 -0.44 5.23 -6.06
C LEU A 234 0.77 4.30 -6.11
N ALA A 235 2.00 4.83 -6.08
CA ALA A 235 3.22 4.03 -6.04
C ALA A 235 3.26 3.11 -4.81
N LYS A 236 2.86 3.62 -3.63
CA LYS A 236 2.73 2.79 -2.43
C LYS A 236 1.59 1.78 -2.53
N LYS A 237 0.43 2.15 -3.12
CA LYS A 237 -0.69 1.23 -3.36
C LYS A 237 -0.28 0.09 -4.32
N ALA A 238 0.56 0.37 -5.31
CA ALA A 238 1.07 -0.63 -6.26
C ALA A 238 1.85 -1.77 -5.55
N LEU A 239 2.50 -1.49 -4.42
CA LEU A 239 3.21 -2.49 -3.62
C LEU A 239 2.28 -3.55 -2.98
N LEU A 240 0.97 -3.33 -2.99
CA LEU A 240 0.00 -4.30 -2.48
C LEU A 240 -0.34 -5.39 -3.50
N ARG A 241 -0.05 -5.16 -4.80
CA ARG A 241 -0.38 -6.11 -5.86
C ARG A 241 0.51 -7.36 -5.76
N PRO A 242 -0.06 -8.58 -5.86
CA PRO A 242 0.73 -9.81 -5.90
C PRO A 242 1.67 -9.85 -7.11
N LEU A 243 2.89 -10.36 -6.92
CA LEU A 243 3.92 -10.45 -7.97
C LEU A 243 3.56 -11.42 -9.11
N ASN A 244 2.62 -12.32 -8.87
CA ASN A 244 2.09 -13.26 -9.86
C ASN A 244 0.89 -12.70 -10.65
N GLU A 245 0.48 -11.45 -10.39
CA GLU A 245 -0.58 -10.76 -11.12
C GLU A 245 0.00 -9.64 -11.99
N GLN A 246 -0.32 -9.70 -13.28
CA GLN A 246 0.05 -8.64 -14.23
C GLN A 246 -0.96 -7.48 -14.17
N ASN A 247 -0.52 -6.30 -14.61
CA ASN A 247 -1.44 -5.19 -14.82
C ASN A 247 -2.52 -5.57 -15.86
N PRO A 248 -3.82 -5.27 -15.61
CA PRO A 248 -4.86 -5.53 -16.60
C PRO A 248 -4.72 -4.68 -17.86
N ASN A 249 -4.01 -3.55 -17.81
CA ASN A 249 -3.67 -2.77 -18.99
C ASN A 249 -2.40 -3.34 -19.66
N PRO A 250 -2.47 -3.83 -20.92
CA PRO A 250 -1.33 -4.45 -21.60
C PRO A 250 -0.15 -3.50 -21.82
N GLU A 251 -0.40 -2.19 -22.01
CA GLU A 251 0.68 -1.21 -22.18
C GLU A 251 1.46 -1.02 -20.88
N ILE A 252 0.77 -1.08 -19.74
CA ILE A 252 1.39 -0.96 -18.43
C ILE A 252 2.10 -2.25 -18.03
N ALA A 253 1.52 -3.41 -18.36
CA ALA A 253 2.15 -4.71 -18.15
C ALA A 253 3.48 -4.82 -18.92
N GLU A 254 3.53 -4.30 -20.15
CA GLU A 254 4.76 -4.25 -20.93
C GLU A 254 5.79 -3.30 -20.31
N LEU A 255 5.37 -2.12 -19.85
CA LEU A 255 6.25 -1.19 -19.12
C LEU A 255 6.83 -1.82 -17.84
N GLU A 256 6.02 -2.58 -17.08
CA GLU A 256 6.47 -3.31 -15.89
C GLU A 256 7.56 -4.33 -16.23
N ARG A 257 7.39 -5.06 -17.34
CA ARG A 257 8.38 -6.02 -17.84
C ARG A 257 9.70 -5.33 -18.22
N GLU A 258 9.62 -4.25 -19.00
CA GLU A 258 10.80 -3.48 -19.42
C GLU A 258 11.55 -2.89 -18.21
N LEU A 259 10.82 -2.34 -17.23
CA LEU A 259 11.41 -1.81 -16.00
C LEU A 259 12.03 -2.91 -15.14
N TYR A 260 11.37 -4.06 -15.00
CA TYR A 260 11.90 -5.21 -14.26
C TYR A 260 13.22 -5.73 -14.85
N GLU A 261 13.29 -5.86 -16.18
CA GLU A 261 14.50 -6.27 -16.88
C GLU A 261 15.62 -5.24 -16.69
N ALA A 262 15.32 -3.97 -16.97
CA ALA A 262 16.29 -2.88 -16.85
C ALA A 262 16.77 -2.68 -15.40
N ALA A 263 15.92 -2.88 -14.39
CA ALA A 263 16.28 -2.74 -12.99
C ALA A 263 17.26 -3.81 -12.49
N ASN A 264 17.28 -4.98 -13.13
CA ASN A 264 18.16 -6.09 -12.77
C ASN A 264 19.50 -6.09 -13.54
N MET A 265 19.58 -5.38 -14.67
CA MET A 265 20.80 -5.27 -15.48
C MET A 265 22.04 -4.71 -14.76
N PRO A 266 21.94 -3.70 -13.87
CA PRO A 266 23.13 -3.11 -13.22
C PRO A 266 23.89 -4.05 -12.29
N GLY A 267 23.28 -5.19 -11.91
CA GLY A 267 23.94 -6.18 -11.07
C GLY A 267 24.14 -5.78 -9.61
N ILE A 268 23.33 -4.85 -9.07
CA ILE A 268 23.36 -4.45 -7.64
C ILE A 268 23.14 -5.68 -6.75
N GLY A 269 22.15 -6.49 -7.11
CA GLY A 269 21.91 -7.81 -6.56
C GLY A 269 21.44 -7.84 -5.09
N PRO A 270 21.32 -9.05 -4.51
CA PRO A 270 20.87 -9.23 -3.14
C PRO A 270 21.73 -8.46 -2.13
N MET A 271 21.07 -7.71 -1.25
CA MET A 271 21.67 -6.81 -0.24
C MET A 271 22.66 -5.77 -0.80
N GLY A 272 22.71 -5.56 -2.12
CA GLY A 272 23.70 -4.68 -2.76
C GLY A 272 25.11 -5.27 -2.86
N LEU A 273 25.24 -6.59 -2.73
CA LEU A 273 26.53 -7.30 -2.74
C LEU A 273 26.88 -7.91 -4.11
N GLY A 274 26.16 -7.54 -5.17
CA GLY A 274 26.29 -8.13 -6.49
C GLY A 274 25.32 -9.29 -6.72
N GLY A 275 24.95 -9.52 -7.98
CA GLY A 275 24.07 -10.61 -8.38
C GLY A 275 23.04 -10.20 -9.40
N LYS A 276 22.26 -11.17 -9.87
CA LYS A 276 21.25 -10.97 -10.93
C LYS A 276 19.99 -10.28 -10.42
N THR A 277 19.64 -10.47 -9.15
CA THR A 277 18.33 -10.06 -8.64
C THR A 277 18.44 -8.86 -7.70
N THR A 278 18.23 -7.67 -8.26
CA THR A 278 18.09 -6.41 -7.52
C THR A 278 16.62 -6.14 -7.15
N VAL A 279 15.70 -6.49 -8.05
CA VAL A 279 14.25 -6.37 -7.85
C VAL A 279 13.55 -7.70 -8.11
N LEU A 280 12.57 -8.05 -7.28
CA LEU A 280 11.67 -9.20 -7.43
C LEU A 280 10.51 -8.89 -8.39
N GLY A 281 10.16 -7.62 -8.54
CA GLY A 281 9.07 -7.19 -9.40
C GLY A 281 8.92 -5.68 -9.40
N VAL A 282 8.28 -5.18 -10.46
CA VAL A 282 7.89 -3.78 -10.61
C VAL A 282 6.39 -3.75 -10.85
N CYS A 283 5.67 -2.92 -10.10
CA CYS A 283 4.24 -2.70 -10.26
C CYS A 283 3.97 -1.23 -10.55
N VAL A 284 3.31 -0.94 -11.67
CA VAL A 284 3.05 0.42 -12.13
C VAL A 284 1.56 0.74 -11.97
N GLU A 285 1.27 1.92 -11.46
CA GLU A 285 -0.06 2.54 -11.41
C GLU A 285 -0.02 3.93 -12.07
N TYR A 286 -1.17 4.49 -12.44
CA TYR A 286 -1.19 5.83 -13.03
C TYR A 286 -2.46 6.61 -12.68
N ALA A 287 -2.35 7.93 -12.82
CA ALA A 287 -3.49 8.85 -12.85
C ALA A 287 -3.37 9.76 -14.07
N HIS A 288 -4.49 10.32 -14.52
CA HIS A 288 -4.43 11.42 -15.49
C HIS A 288 -3.65 12.60 -14.90
N ARG A 289 -2.92 13.30 -15.75
CA ARG A 289 -2.02 14.39 -15.37
C ARG A 289 -2.49 15.71 -15.97
N HIS A 290 -2.15 16.81 -15.32
CA HIS A 290 -2.23 18.12 -15.95
C HIS A 290 -1.25 18.18 -17.15
N PRO A 291 -1.61 18.76 -18.31
CA PRO A 291 -0.74 18.76 -19.49
C PRO A 291 0.67 19.33 -19.25
N ALA A 292 0.78 20.34 -18.38
CA ALA A 292 2.05 20.96 -17.99
C ALA A 292 2.82 20.21 -16.88
N SER A 293 2.30 19.10 -16.35
CA SER A 293 2.90 18.37 -15.22
C SER A 293 3.10 16.90 -15.57
N PHE A 294 4.20 16.32 -15.07
CA PHE A 294 4.50 14.90 -15.21
C PHE A 294 5.10 14.35 -13.90
N PRO A 295 4.29 14.23 -12.82
CA PRO A 295 4.76 13.65 -11.57
C PRO A 295 5.05 12.17 -11.75
N VAL A 296 6.16 11.69 -11.18
CA VAL A 296 6.54 10.29 -11.11
C VAL A 296 6.94 9.98 -9.68
N ALA A 297 6.53 8.83 -9.16
CA ALA A 297 6.91 8.35 -7.85
C ALA A 297 7.46 6.93 -7.92
N VAL A 298 8.48 6.64 -7.12
CA VAL A 298 9.07 5.33 -6.92
C VAL A 298 9.03 5.01 -5.43
N ALA A 299 8.29 3.97 -5.08
CA ALA A 299 8.19 3.44 -3.73
C ALA A 299 8.88 2.08 -3.66
N PHE A 300 9.79 1.90 -2.71
CA PHE A 300 10.50 0.63 -2.54
C PHE A 300 9.85 -0.20 -1.45
N ASN A 301 9.80 -1.51 -1.61
CA ASN A 301 9.58 -2.47 -0.54
C ASN A 301 10.79 -3.41 -0.46
N CYS A 302 11.30 -3.65 0.75
CA CYS A 302 12.38 -4.61 0.93
C CYS A 302 11.91 -6.04 0.64
N TRP A 303 12.86 -6.98 0.61
CA TRP A 303 12.52 -8.42 0.46
C TRP A 303 11.52 -8.89 1.53
N ALA A 304 11.53 -8.27 2.72
CA ALA A 304 10.52 -8.45 3.76
C ALA A 304 9.24 -7.67 3.42
N ALA A 305 8.58 -8.06 2.32
CA ALA A 305 7.37 -7.43 1.80
C ALA A 305 6.13 -7.83 2.62
N ARG A 306 6.02 -7.25 3.80
CA ARG A 306 5.03 -7.57 4.83
C ARG A 306 3.69 -6.89 4.55
N ARG A 307 2.73 -7.68 4.09
CA ARG A 307 1.35 -7.26 3.86
C ARG A 307 0.38 -8.40 4.15
N ALA A 308 -0.80 -8.10 4.66
CA ALA A 308 -1.87 -9.08 4.84
C ALA A 308 -3.23 -8.43 4.64
N THR A 309 -4.20 -9.18 4.10
CA THR A 309 -5.54 -8.69 3.78
C THR A 309 -6.62 -9.64 4.29
N ALA A 310 -7.67 -9.07 4.86
CA ALA A 310 -8.92 -9.74 5.17
C ALA A 310 -10.13 -8.88 4.81
N ARG A 311 -11.28 -9.51 4.62
CA ARG A 311 -12.58 -8.90 4.38
C ARG A 311 -13.53 -9.26 5.50
N ILE A 312 -14.23 -8.26 6.03
CA ILE A 312 -15.26 -8.40 7.04
C ILE A 312 -16.60 -8.10 6.35
N HIS A 313 -17.49 -9.08 6.33
CA HIS A 313 -18.82 -8.96 5.73
C HIS A 313 -19.81 -8.33 6.73
N ALA A 314 -20.95 -7.86 6.21
CA ALA A 314 -21.98 -7.21 7.01
C ALA A 314 -22.57 -8.10 8.12
N ASP A 315 -22.56 -9.42 7.95
CA ASP A 315 -22.97 -10.40 8.96
C ASP A 315 -21.91 -10.66 10.05
N GLY A 316 -20.74 -10.01 9.96
CA GLY A 316 -19.61 -10.19 10.85
C GLY A 316 -18.70 -11.37 10.51
N SER A 317 -19.00 -12.12 9.44
CA SER A 317 -18.09 -13.15 8.94
C SER A 317 -16.80 -12.55 8.38
N VAL A 318 -15.70 -13.29 8.49
CA VAL A 318 -14.36 -12.82 8.12
C VAL A 318 -13.74 -13.78 7.10
N GLU A 319 -13.31 -13.22 5.97
CA GLU A 319 -12.55 -13.91 4.93
C GLU A 319 -11.11 -13.41 4.92
N TYR A 320 -10.13 -14.25 5.30
CA TYR A 320 -8.71 -13.91 5.14
C TYR A 320 -8.29 -14.14 3.69
N LEU A 321 -8.04 -13.06 2.95
CA LEU A 321 -7.71 -13.10 1.52
C LEU A 321 -6.26 -13.53 1.27
N THR A 322 -5.38 -13.18 2.20
CA THR A 322 -3.97 -13.63 2.22
C THR A 322 -3.73 -14.59 3.37
N HIS A 323 -2.64 -15.36 3.33
CA HIS A 323 -2.23 -16.21 4.47
C HIS A 323 -3.30 -17.22 4.91
N LYS A 324 -4.02 -17.80 3.93
CA LYS A 324 -5.11 -18.75 4.18
C LYS A 324 -4.62 -19.93 5.02
N GLY A 325 -5.35 -20.27 6.08
CA GLY A 325 -5.06 -21.40 6.97
C GLY A 325 -3.98 -21.14 8.05
N ILE A 326 -3.51 -19.90 8.21
CA ILE A 326 -2.56 -19.52 9.26
C ILE A 326 -3.24 -19.06 10.57
N VAL A 327 -4.52 -18.68 10.50
CA VAL A 327 -5.37 -18.26 11.63
C VAL A 327 -6.49 -19.27 11.83
#